data_AF-A0A1Q3DJ50-F1
#
_entry.id   AF-A0A1Q3DJ50-F1
#
_cell.length_a   1.000
_cell.length_b   1.000
_cell.length_c   1.000
_cell.angle_alpha   90.00
_cell.angle_beta   90.00
_cell.angle_gamma   90.00
#
_symmetry.space_group_name_H-M   'P 1'
#
loop_
_entity.id
_entity.type
_entity.pdbx_description
1 polymer ?
#
loop_
_entity_poly.entity_id
_entity_poly.type
_entity_poly.pdbx_seq_one_letter_code
_entity_poly.pdbx_strand_id
1 'polypeptide(L)'
;ETLDHLFFACAYTQTVWGKVMELNNCLALVDWNWDTTATWVLGHTVGSRFHRWMRRDGLGAAVYHCWRERNNRIFRQMAAPTSHLLARIIFDVAKKATLHLSIQDTPNRALVENWEIEETIFCHNGQLPGTRQGAARFGHISTTMH
;
A
#
# COMPACT_ATOMS: atom_id res chain seq x y z
N GLU A 1 -22.81 -11.23 10.45
CA GLU A 1 -21.58 -10.50 10.79
C GLU A 1 -21.55 -9.20 9.97
N THR A 2 -21.31 -8.04 10.60
CA THR A 2 -21.27 -6.73 9.92
C THR A 2 -19.84 -6.33 9.58
N LEU A 3 -19.64 -5.37 8.66
CA LEU A 3 -18.32 -4.84 8.32
C LEU A 3 -17.61 -4.26 9.55
N ASP A 4 -18.34 -3.58 10.43
CA ASP A 4 -17.79 -3.04 11.67
C ASP A 4 -17.32 -4.14 12.62
N HIS A 5 -18.08 -5.22 12.74
CA HIS A 5 -17.67 -6.37 13.54
C HIS A 5 -16.47 -7.12 12.93
N LEU A 6 -16.41 -7.14 11.59
CA LEU A 6 -15.37 -7.83 10.85
C LEU A 6 -14.02 -7.10 10.95
N PHE A 7 -14.04 -5.76 10.86
CA PHE A 7 -12.84 -4.94 10.71
C PHE A 7 -12.51 -4.02 11.89
N PHE A 8 -13.46 -3.64 12.75
CA PHE A 8 -13.25 -2.57 13.73
C PHE A 8 -13.61 -2.91 15.19
N ALA A 9 -14.47 -3.91 15.43
CA ALA A 9 -14.92 -4.25 16.78
C ALA A 9 -13.96 -5.15 17.59
N CYS A 10 -12.99 -5.80 16.94
CA CYS A 10 -12.10 -6.74 17.62
C CYS A 10 -10.76 -6.05 17.98
N ALA A 11 -10.28 -6.25 19.22
CA ALA A 11 -8.96 -5.76 19.64
C ALA A 11 -7.83 -6.17 18.67
N TYR A 12 -7.94 -7.35 18.07
CA TYR A 12 -7.01 -7.84 17.05
C TYR A 12 -6.92 -6.90 15.85
N THR A 13 -8.06 -6.50 15.27
CA THR A 13 -8.07 -5.64 14.09
C THR A 13 -7.78 -4.19 14.45
N GLN A 14 -8.18 -3.73 15.64
CA GLN A 14 -7.83 -2.40 16.16
C GLN A 14 -6.31 -2.21 16.28
N THR A 15 -5.58 -3.22 16.78
CA THR A 15 -4.10 -3.19 16.81
C THR A 15 -3.51 -3.07 15.41
N VAL A 16 -4.07 -3.78 14.43
CA VAL A 16 -3.61 -3.70 13.02
C VAL A 16 -3.80 -2.30 12.46
N TRP A 17 -5.00 -1.73 12.63
CA TRP A 17 -5.32 -0.39 12.16
C TRP A 17 -4.46 0.68 12.83
N GLY A 18 -4.29 0.61 14.15
CA GLY A 18 -3.42 1.52 14.89
C GLY A 18 -2.00 1.51 14.34
N LYS A 19 -1.44 0.32 14.11
CA LYS A 19 -0.09 0.20 13.55
C LYS A 19 0.00 0.73 12.12
N VAL A 20 -0.97 0.42 11.26
CA VAL A 20 -0.96 0.91 9.87
C VAL A 20 -1.09 2.43 9.78
N MET A 21 -1.83 3.07 10.70
CA MET A 21 -1.88 4.53 10.77
C MET A 21 -0.55 5.12 11.24
N GLU A 22 0.05 4.54 12.27
CA GLU A 22 1.38 4.91 12.79
C GLU A 22 2.44 4.86 11.66
N LEU A 23 2.48 3.76 10.91
CA LEU A 23 3.39 3.58 9.78
C LEU A 23 3.20 4.65 8.69
N ASN A 24 1.98 5.16 8.53
CA ASN A 24 1.63 6.22 7.59
C ASN A 24 1.79 7.65 8.15
N ASN A 25 2.35 7.81 9.35
CA ASN A 25 2.42 9.08 10.07
C ASN A 25 1.03 9.76 10.19
N CYS A 26 -0.01 8.96 10.42
CA CYS A 26 -1.38 9.40 10.59
C CYS A 26 -1.84 9.17 12.02
N LEU A 27 -2.67 10.08 12.53
CA LEU A 27 -3.29 9.90 13.85
C LEU A 27 -4.31 8.76 13.77
N ALA A 28 -4.32 7.89 14.79
CA ALA A 28 -5.38 6.91 14.93
C ALA A 28 -6.73 7.64 15.11
N LEU A 29 -7.73 7.25 14.31
CA LEU A 29 -9.09 7.73 14.51
C LEU A 29 -9.66 7.13 15.80
N VAL A 30 -10.39 7.93 16.58
CA VAL A 30 -10.95 7.51 17.88
C VAL A 30 -12.13 6.54 17.69
N ASP A 31 -12.91 6.70 16.61
CA ASP A 31 -14.10 5.90 16.32
C ASP A 31 -14.02 5.28 14.92
N TRP A 32 -13.38 4.11 14.82
CA TRP A 32 -13.35 3.35 13.56
C TRP A 32 -14.69 2.67 13.33
N ASN A 33 -15.44 3.16 12.35
CA ASN A 33 -16.51 2.43 11.70
C ASN A 33 -16.31 2.51 10.18
N TRP A 34 -17.00 1.65 9.44
CA TRP A 34 -16.82 1.55 8.00
C TRP A 34 -17.01 2.88 7.28
N ASP A 35 -18.05 3.64 7.64
CA ASP A 35 -18.39 4.90 6.97
C ASP A 35 -17.36 6.00 7.26
N THR A 36 -16.93 6.14 8.52
CA THR A 36 -15.90 7.13 8.91
C THR A 36 -14.55 6.79 8.29
N THR A 37 -14.17 5.51 8.28
CA THR A 37 -12.93 5.04 7.65
C THR A 37 -12.97 5.26 6.14
N ALA A 38 -14.04 4.85 5.46
CA ALA A 38 -14.15 5.00 4.01
C ALA A 38 -14.10 6.48 3.58
N THR A 39 -14.83 7.34 4.29
CA THR A 39 -14.81 8.79 4.04
C THR A 39 -13.41 9.38 4.25
N TRP A 40 -12.74 8.98 5.34
CA TRP A 40 -11.37 9.42 5.61
C TRP A 40 -10.40 8.96 4.52
N VAL A 41 -10.46 7.69 4.11
CA VAL A 41 -9.62 7.12 3.04
C VAL A 41 -9.80 7.92 1.75
N LEU A 42 -11.03 8.21 1.35
CA LEU A 42 -11.33 8.99 0.15
C LEU A 42 -10.73 10.41 0.21
N GLY A 43 -10.79 11.07 1.37
CA GLY A 43 -10.19 12.40 1.54
C GLY A 43 -8.66 12.41 1.56
N HIS A 44 -8.01 11.32 2.00
CA HIS A 44 -6.58 11.33 2.35
C HIS A 44 -5.68 10.52 1.40
N THR A 45 -6.25 9.80 0.44
CA THR A 45 -5.50 8.91 -0.48
C THR A 45 -5.56 9.30 -1.96
N VAL A 46 -6.35 10.32 -2.33
CA VAL A 46 -6.51 10.74 -3.73
C VAL A 46 -5.26 11.44 -4.26
N GLY A 47 -4.73 10.98 -5.39
CA GLY A 47 -3.58 11.57 -6.10
C GLY A 47 -2.39 10.62 -6.24
N SER A 48 -1.32 11.10 -6.86
CA SER A 48 -0.12 10.32 -7.21
C SER A 48 1.07 10.53 -6.27
N ARG A 49 0.95 11.39 -5.26
CA ARG A 49 2.04 11.64 -4.31
C ARG A 49 2.35 10.38 -3.50
N PHE A 50 3.63 10.13 -3.25
CA PHE A 50 4.12 8.93 -2.56
C PHE A 50 3.37 8.63 -1.25
N HIS A 51 3.27 9.60 -0.34
CA HIS A 51 2.55 9.40 0.93
C HIS A 51 1.07 9.00 0.75
N ARG A 52 0.41 9.46 -0.32
CA ARG A 52 -0.99 9.08 -0.60
C ARG A 52 -1.09 7.67 -1.15
N TRP A 53 -0.12 7.28 -1.99
CA TRP A 53 0.02 5.91 -2.46
C TRP A 53 0.27 4.96 -1.28
N MET A 54 1.22 5.28 -0.39
CA MET A 54 1.53 4.46 0.80
C MET A 54 0.32 4.29 1.71
N ARG A 55 -0.44 5.37 1.95
CA ARG A 55 -1.69 5.29 2.72
C ARG A 55 -2.70 4.37 2.05
N ARG A 56 -2.94 4.54 0.75
CA ARG A 56 -3.88 3.67 0.01
C ARG A 56 -3.46 2.21 0.08
N ASP A 57 -2.18 1.95 -0.12
CA ASP A 57 -1.65 0.59 -0.17
C ASP A 57 -1.68 -0.09 1.20
N GLY A 58 -1.21 0.61 2.24
CA GLY A 58 -1.24 0.11 3.62
C GLY A 58 -2.65 -0.15 4.14
N LEU A 59 -3.60 0.75 3.88
CA LEU A 59 -4.99 0.57 4.27
C LEU A 59 -5.65 -0.58 3.50
N GLY A 60 -5.40 -0.68 2.19
CA GLY A 60 -5.89 -1.79 1.37
C GLY A 60 -5.34 -3.14 1.82
N ALA A 61 -4.05 -3.20 2.15
CA ALA A 61 -3.41 -4.38 2.71
C ALA A 61 -4.05 -4.76 4.06
N ALA A 62 -4.27 -3.80 4.97
CA ALA A 62 -4.94 -4.06 6.25
C ALA A 62 -6.31 -4.73 6.07
N VAL A 63 -7.16 -4.19 5.19
CA VAL A 63 -8.49 -4.78 4.88
C VAL A 63 -8.34 -6.21 4.37
N TYR A 64 -7.50 -6.41 3.35
CA TYR A 64 -7.31 -7.72 2.73
C TYR A 64 -6.80 -8.78 3.71
N HIS A 65 -5.77 -8.44 4.49
CA HIS A 65 -5.15 -9.35 5.44
C HIS A 65 -6.07 -9.67 6.62
N CYS A 66 -6.81 -8.69 7.14
CA CYS A 66 -7.83 -8.92 8.17
C CYS A 66 -8.95 -9.85 7.66
N TRP A 67 -9.45 -9.62 6.45
CA TRP A 67 -10.45 -10.49 5.82
C TRP A 67 -9.93 -11.91 5.63
N ARG A 68 -8.71 -12.06 5.11
CA ARG A 68 -8.06 -13.36 4.88
C ARG A 68 -7.86 -14.14 6.19
N GLU A 69 -7.41 -13.48 7.24
CA GLU A 69 -7.21 -14.07 8.57
C GLU A 69 -8.53 -14.57 9.16
N ARG A 70 -9.60 -13.77 9.05
CA ARG A 70 -10.93 -14.16 9.54
C ARG A 70 -11.48 -15.39 8.81
N ASN A 71 -11.30 -15.44 7.49
CA ASN A 71 -11.68 -16.62 6.70
C ASN A 71 -10.88 -17.86 7.10
N ASN A 72 -9.57 -17.71 7.37
CA ASN A 72 -8.77 -18.84 7.84
C ASN A 72 -9.24 -19.36 9.21
N ARG A 73 -9.67 -18.49 10.12
CA ARG A 73 -10.22 -18.89 11.42
C ARG A 73 -11.51 -19.68 11.26
N ILE A 74 -12.42 -19.20 10.41
CA ILE A 74 -13.72 -19.83 10.18
C ILE A 74 -13.57 -21.17 9.46
N PHE A 75 -12.87 -21.18 8.33
CA PHE A 75 -12.85 -22.32 7.41
C PHE A 75 -11.69 -23.28 7.62
N ARG A 76 -10.60 -22.84 8.26
CA ARG A 76 -9.40 -23.66 8.47
C ARG A 76 -9.06 -23.88 9.95
N GLN A 77 -9.80 -23.27 10.87
CA GLN A 77 -9.52 -23.32 12.32
C GLN A 77 -8.07 -22.89 12.66
N MET A 78 -7.50 -22.01 11.82
CA MET A 78 -6.15 -21.48 12.00
C MET A 78 -6.24 -20.03 12.47
N ALA A 79 -5.51 -19.69 13.52
CA ALA A 79 -5.39 -18.32 14.01
C ALA A 79 -3.93 -17.91 14.09
N ALA A 80 -3.56 -16.88 13.34
CA ALA A 80 -2.24 -16.26 13.44
C ALA A 80 -2.24 -15.14 14.49
N PRO A 81 -1.15 -14.99 15.26
CA PRO A 81 -0.99 -13.84 16.15
C PRO A 81 -0.93 -12.54 15.34
N THR A 82 -1.31 -11.43 15.97
CA THR A 82 -1.35 -10.11 15.32
C THR A 82 0.02 -9.71 14.74
N SER A 83 1.11 -10.08 15.42
CA SER A 83 2.48 -9.84 14.96
C SER A 83 2.78 -10.47 13.60
N HIS A 84 2.32 -11.70 13.35
CA HIS A 84 2.50 -12.35 12.06
C HIS A 84 1.68 -11.69 10.95
N LEU A 85 0.49 -11.18 11.29
CA LEU A 85 -0.32 -10.45 10.31
C LEU A 85 0.32 -9.11 9.95
N LEU A 86 0.80 -8.37 10.95
CA LEU A 86 1.52 -7.10 10.77
C LEU A 86 2.79 -7.28 9.93
N ALA A 87 3.61 -8.28 10.24
CA ALA A 87 4.82 -8.58 9.46
C ALA A 87 4.50 -8.86 7.99
N ARG A 88 3.39 -9.58 7.72
CA ARG A 88 2.93 -9.84 6.34
C ARG A 88 2.47 -8.56 5.64
N ILE A 89 1.72 -7.71 6.34
CA ILE A 89 1.25 -6.42 5.79
C ILE A 89 2.46 -5.53 5.44
N ILE A 90 3.40 -5.37 6.37
CA ILE A 90 4.62 -4.57 6.16
C ILE A 90 5.39 -5.10 4.95
N PHE A 91 5.66 -6.41 4.92
CA PHE A 91 6.38 -7.04 3.81
C PHE A 91 5.67 -6.84 2.46
N ASP A 92 4.36 -7.10 2.38
CA ASP A 92 3.62 -7.02 1.12
C ASP A 92 3.58 -5.58 0.59
N VAL A 93 3.38 -4.59 1.47
CA VAL A 93 3.39 -3.16 1.10
C VAL A 93 4.78 -2.70 0.69
N ALA A 94 5.81 -3.03 1.47
CA ALA A 94 7.19 -2.64 1.18
C ALA A 94 7.67 -3.21 -0.15
N LYS A 95 7.45 -4.51 -0.36
CA LYS A 95 7.80 -5.18 -1.61
C LYS A 95 7.08 -4.58 -2.79
N LYS A 96 5.78 -4.27 -2.65
CA LYS A 96 5.00 -3.64 -3.72
C LYS A 96 5.51 -2.22 -4.03
N ALA A 97 5.90 -1.46 -3.02
CA ALA A 97 6.49 -0.14 -3.20
C ALA A 97 7.80 -0.23 -4.00
N THR A 98 8.75 -1.09 -3.59
CA THR A 98 10.04 -1.27 -4.28
C THR A 98 9.87 -1.77 -5.72
N LEU A 99 8.87 -2.60 -6.00
CA LEU A 99 8.63 -3.14 -7.35
C LEU A 99 8.00 -2.14 -8.32
N HIS A 100 7.26 -1.14 -7.83
CA HIS A 100 6.40 -0.31 -8.66
C HIS A 100 6.67 1.18 -8.58
N LEU A 101 7.52 1.63 -7.65
CA LEU A 101 7.79 3.04 -7.43
C LEU A 101 9.28 3.35 -7.58
N SER A 102 9.54 4.59 -7.97
CA SER A 102 10.86 5.19 -7.99
C SER A 102 10.67 6.63 -7.54
N ILE A 103 11.23 6.98 -6.39
CA ILE A 103 10.92 8.24 -5.68
C ILE A 103 12.19 9.04 -5.40
N GLN A 104 12.04 10.35 -5.22
CA GLN A 104 13.12 11.17 -4.66
C GLN A 104 13.29 10.87 -3.17
N ASP A 105 14.54 10.88 -2.68
CA ASP A 105 14.89 10.56 -1.29
C ASP A 105 14.16 11.47 -0.29
N THR A 106 14.39 12.76 -0.39
CA THR A 106 13.75 13.76 0.47
C THR A 106 12.50 14.32 -0.22
N PRO A 107 11.36 14.45 0.49
CA PRO A 107 11.11 14.28 1.93
C PRO A 107 10.50 12.91 2.33
N ASN A 108 10.75 11.82 1.58
CA ASN A 108 10.00 10.56 1.71
C ASN A 108 10.60 9.54 2.69
N ARG A 109 11.81 9.81 3.20
CA ARG A 109 12.60 8.89 4.04
C ARG A 109 11.86 8.35 5.27
N ALA A 110 11.12 9.18 6.00
CA ALA A 110 10.37 8.72 7.17
C ALA A 110 9.36 7.60 6.86
N LEU A 111 8.68 7.67 5.69
CA LEU A 111 7.74 6.62 5.29
C LEU A 111 8.47 5.37 4.81
N VAL A 112 9.62 5.51 4.16
CA VAL A 112 10.47 4.39 3.74
C VAL A 112 10.97 3.63 4.95
N GLU A 113 11.45 4.33 5.97
CA GLU A 113 11.91 3.75 7.24
C GLU A 113 10.78 3.07 8.00
N ASN A 114 9.65 3.76 8.19
CA ASN A 114 8.50 3.20 8.89
C ASN A 114 8.07 1.86 8.28
N TRP A 115 7.97 1.80 6.96
CA TRP A 115 7.50 0.62 6.24
C TRP A 115 8.58 -0.42 5.93
N GLU A 116 9.81 -0.25 6.45
CA GLU A 116 10.93 -1.16 6.19
C GLU A 116 11.20 -1.37 4.69
N ILE A 117 11.04 -0.31 3.89
CA ILE A 117 11.25 -0.35 2.44
C ILE A 117 12.74 -0.28 2.12
N GLU A 118 13.21 -1.13 1.20
CA GLU A 118 14.58 -1.09 0.72
C GLU A 118 14.93 0.26 0.05
N GLU A 119 16.13 0.79 0.33
CA GLU A 119 16.59 2.07 -0.22
C GLU A 119 16.72 2.09 -1.76
N THR A 120 16.63 0.92 -2.40
CA THR A 120 16.57 0.77 -3.86
C THR A 120 15.36 1.48 -4.49
N ILE A 121 14.36 1.85 -3.69
CA ILE A 121 13.22 2.69 -4.13
C ILE A 121 13.63 4.11 -4.54
N PHE A 122 14.79 4.60 -4.08
CA PHE A 122 15.23 5.97 -4.35
C PHE A 122 15.89 6.12 -5.72
N CYS A 123 15.45 7.13 -6.47
CA CYS A 123 16.15 7.57 -7.67
C CYS A 123 17.47 8.23 -7.27
N HIS A 124 18.60 7.56 -7.51
CA HIS A 124 19.89 8.25 -7.44
C HIS A 124 20.03 9.15 -8.67
N ASN A 125 20.00 10.47 -8.45
CA ASN A 125 20.29 11.47 -9.48
C ASN A 125 21.72 11.23 -10.01
N GLY A 126 21.85 10.43 -11.07
CA GLY A 126 23.14 10.05 -11.65
C GLY A 126 23.13 8.79 -12.50
N GLN A 127 22.14 7.89 -12.37
CA GLN A 127 22.06 6.68 -13.20
C GLN A 127 20.68 6.59 -13.86
N LEU A 128 20.61 6.93 -15.15
CA LEU A 128 19.49 6.50 -15.99
C LEU A 128 19.47 4.95 -15.98
N PRO A 129 18.40 4.29 -15.50
CA PRO A 129 18.20 2.88 -15.81
C PRO A 129 17.98 2.81 -17.32
N GLY A 130 18.80 2.01 -17.99
CA GLY A 130 18.80 1.85 -19.43
C GLY A 130 17.39 1.83 -20.01
N THR A 131 17.20 2.72 -20.98
CA THR A 131 16.06 2.79 -21.90
C THR A 131 15.54 1.39 -22.26
N ARG A 132 14.43 0.98 -21.65
CA ARG A 132 13.48 0.10 -22.36
C ARG A 132 12.66 0.98 -23.30
N GLN A 133 13.31 1.51 -24.34
CA GLN A 133 12.62 2.00 -25.53
C GLN A 133 12.16 0.78 -26.33
N GLY A 134 10.94 0.32 -26.06
CA GLY A 134 10.15 -0.39 -27.05
C GLY A 134 9.70 0.60 -28.12
N ALA A 135 10.63 1.07 -28.96
CA ALA A 135 10.30 1.84 -30.14
C ALA A 135 9.82 0.86 -31.22
N ALA A 136 8.50 0.62 -31.24
CA ALA A 136 7.85 0.06 -32.41
C ALA A 136 7.96 1.07 -33.57
N ARG A 137 9.03 0.95 -34.36
CA ARG A 137 9.07 1.50 -35.71
C ARG A 137 8.23 0.58 -36.61
N PHE A 138 7.08 1.05 -37.07
CA PHE A 138 6.52 0.63 -38.35
C PHE A 138 6.12 1.86 -39.15
N GLY A 139 6.50 1.81 -40.42
CA GLY A 139 6.83 2.97 -41.23
C GLY A 139 5.64 3.69 -41.84
N HIS A 140 5.88 4.96 -42.11
CA HIS A 140 5.12 5.73 -43.08
C HIS A 140 5.22 5.07 -44.46
N ILE A 141 4.08 4.67 -45.03
CA ILE A 141 3.95 4.42 -46.47
C ILE A 141 3.43 5.71 -47.08
N SER A 142 4.34 6.50 -47.67
CA SER A 142 3.96 7.53 -48.65
C SER A 142 3.49 6.81 -49.92
N THR A 143 2.21 6.96 -50.26
CA THR A 143 1.70 6.62 -51.58
C THR A 143 1.71 7.90 -52.42
N THR A 144 2.65 7.97 -53.34
CA THR A 144 2.63 8.90 -54.48
C THR A 144 2.92 8.05 -55.70
N MET A 145 2.00 8.02 -56.67
CA MET A 145 2.30 8.08 -58.11
C MET A 145 1.00 8.06 -58.92
N HIS A 146 0.96 9.04 -59.83
CA HIS A 146 0.28 9.11 -61.14
C HIS A 146 -1.22 8.82 -61.27
#